data_AF-A0A7X8B970-F1
#
_entry.id   AF-A0A7X8B970-F1
#
_cell.length_a   1.000
_cell.length_b   1.000
_cell.length_c   1.000
_cell.angle_alpha   90.00
_cell.angle_beta   90.00
_cell.angle_gamma   90.00
#
_symmetry.space_group_name_H-M   'P 1'
#
loop_
_entity.id
_entity.type
_entity.pdbx_description
1 polymer ?
#
loop_
_entity_poly.entity_id
_entity_poly.type
_entity_poly.pdbx_seq_one_letter_code
_entity_poly.pdbx_strand_id
1 'polypeptide(L)' 'MVRNYQPKTHRKPADRNLRVRFTKREQIDAEQVAEVLIRVALREAGTGSPAGQAGTQLRQLLNPER' A
#
# COMPACT_ATOMS: atom_id res chain seq x y z
N MET A 1 -19.19 -15.44 24.95
CA MET A 1 -19.15 -14.01 25.33
C MET A 1 -18.25 -13.29 24.33
N VAL A 2 -18.79 -12.44 23.46
CA VAL A 2 -18.00 -11.75 22.41
C VAL A 2 -17.56 -10.38 22.94
N ARG A 3 -16.26 -10.11 22.98
CA ARG A 3 -15.72 -8.80 23.36
C ARG A 3 -15.84 -7.86 22.16
N ASN A 4 -16.76 -6.90 22.23
CA ASN A 4 -16.82 -5.81 21.25
C ASN A 4 -15.69 -4.82 21.54
N TYR A 5 -14.66 -4.83 20.69
CA TYR A 5 -13.58 -3.85 20.75
C TYR A 5 -13.85 -2.72 19.76
N GLN A 6 -14.01 -1.51 20.25
CA GLN A 6 -14.16 -0.32 19.42
C GLN A 6 -12.77 0.25 19.11
N PRO A 7 -12.30 0.20 17.84
CA PRO A 7 -11.00 0.74 17.50
C PRO A 7 -10.99 2.26 17.69
N LYS A 8 -10.00 2.78 18.42
CA LYS A 8 -9.85 4.22 18.72
C LYS A 8 -9.38 5.05 17.51
N THR A 9 -8.93 4.40 16.44
CA THR A 9 -8.43 5.05 15.24
C THR A 9 -9.45 4.93 14.12
N HIS A 10 -9.77 6.05 13.46
CA HIS A 10 -10.69 6.05 12.33
C HIS A 10 -10.09 5.25 11.16
N ARG A 11 -10.56 4.02 10.98
CA ARG A 11 -10.24 3.21 9.81
C ARG A 11 -11.16 3.62 8.66
N LYS A 12 -10.57 3.96 7.51
CA LYS A 12 -11.35 4.18 6.30
C LYS A 12 -12.04 2.86 5.90
N PRO A 13 -13.31 2.88 5.49
CA PRO A 13 -14.05 1.68 5.10
C PRO A 13 -13.42 1.04 3.86
N ALA A 14 -13.58 -0.28 3.74
CA ALA A 14 -13.08 -1.05 2.59
C ALA A 14 -13.74 -0.60 1.28
N ASP A 15 -15.05 -0.31 1.31
CA ASP A 15 -15.87 0.05 0.14
C ASP A 15 -15.79 1.54 -0.25
N ARG A 16 -14.68 2.21 0.07
CA ARG A 16 -14.51 3.61 -0.33
C ARG A 16 -14.39 3.72 -1.85
N ASN A 17 -15.13 4.65 -2.45
CA ASN A 17 -14.95 4.97 -3.86
C ASN A 17 -13.54 5.52 -4.12
N LEU A 18 -12.72 4.75 -4.83
CA LEU A 18 -11.40 5.15 -5.28
C LEU A 18 -11.48 5.71 -6.69
N ARG A 19 -11.07 6.97 -6.89
CA ARG A 19 -10.75 7.49 -8.22
C ARG A 19 -9.32 7.11 -8.55
N VAL A 20 -9.15 6.28 -9.58
CA VAL A 20 -7.84 5.83 -10.07
C VAL A 20 -7.56 6.51 -11.39
N ARG A 21 -6.34 7.04 -11.56
CA ARG A 21 -5.83 7.54 -12.83
C ARG A 21 -4.72 6.61 -13.28
N PHE A 22 -4.79 6.18 -14.54
CA PHE A 22 -3.73 5.37 -15.14
C PHE A 22 -2.67 6.31 -15.72
N THR A 23 -1.44 6.12 -15.28
CA THR A 23 -0.25 6.82 -15.79
C THR A 23 0.71 5.77 -16.33
N LYS A 24 1.31 6.02 -17.49
CA LYS A 24 2.30 5.09 -18.04
C LYS A 24 3.53 5.07 -17.14
N ARG A 25 4.18 3.91 -17.00
CA ARG A 25 5.32 3.73 -16.11
C ARG A 25 6.45 4.72 -16.37
N GLU A 26 6.71 5.02 -17.64
CA GLU A 26 7.80 5.93 -18.06
C GLU A 26 7.53 7.39 -17.64
N GLN A 27 6.29 7.70 -17.25
CA GLN A 27 5.83 9.02 -16.82
C GLN A 27 5.72 9.11 -15.29
N ILE A 28 6.12 8.07 -14.55
CA ILE A 28 6.09 8.07 -13.08
C ILE A 28 7.46 8.51 -12.57
N ASP A 29 7.48 9.62 -11.85
CA ASP A 29 8.70 10.11 -11.20
C ASP A 29 9.17 9.13 -10.12
N ALA A 30 10.49 8.91 -10.05
CA ALA A 30 11.10 8.02 -9.06
C ALA A 30 10.77 8.44 -7.62
N GLU A 31 10.61 9.75 -7.38
CA GLU A 31 10.19 10.31 -6.08
C GLU A 31 8.80 9.83 -5.66
N GLN A 32 7.84 9.78 -6.61
CA GLN A 32 6.49 9.27 -6.34
C GLN A 32 6.52 7.78 -6.00
N VAL A 33 7.36 7.01 -6.69
CA VAL A 33 7.56 5.58 -6.39
C VAL A 33 8.17 5.41 -5.00
N ALA A 34 9.19 6.19 -4.65
CA ALA A 34 9.85 6.15 -3.35
C ALA A 34 8.88 6.49 -2.20
N GLU A 35 8.05 7.52 -2.38
CA GLU A 35 7.04 7.89 -1.39
C GLU A 35 6.04 6.76 -1.14
N VAL A 36 5.53 6.13 -2.20
CA VAL A 36 4.60 4.99 -2.07
C VAL A 36 5.28 3.84 -1.34
N LEU A 37 6.52 3.51 -1.68
CA LEU A 37 7.29 2.45 -1.01
C LEU A 37 7.44 2.72 0.49
N ILE A 38 7.79 3.96 0.88
CA ILE A 38 7.89 4.37 2.28
C ILE A 38 6.53 4.24 2.98
N ARG A 39 5.44 4.70 2.36
CA ARG A 39 4.08 4.60 2.93
C ARG A 39 3.63 3.15 3.12
N VAL A 40 3.93 2.26 2.19
CA VAL A 40 3.61 0.83 2.34
C VAL A 40 4.49 0.21 3.42
N ALA A 41 5.80 0.49 3.44
CA ALA A 41 6.70 -0.02 4.48
C ALA A 41 6.25 0.42 5.89
N LEU A 42 5.87 1.68 6.07
CA LEU A 42 5.36 2.21 7.34
C LEU A 42 3.99 1.61 7.71
N ARG A 43 3.12 1.36 6.73
CA ARG A 43 1.83 0.68 6.94
C ARG A 43 2.03 -0.76 7.41
N GLU A 44 2.94 -1.50 6.79
CA GLU A 44 3.20 -2.91 7.10
C GLU A 44 4.08 -3.11 8.35
N ALA A 45 4.89 -2.11 8.73
CA ALA A 45 5.69 -2.15 9.95
C ALA A 45 4.86 -2.34 11.25
N GLY A 46 3.55 -2.05 11.21
CA GLY A 46 2.63 -2.24 12.34
C GLY A 46 1.74 -3.49 12.26
N THR A 47 1.78 -4.25 11.16
CA THR A 47 0.89 -5.40 10.92
C THR A 47 1.57 -6.76 11.10
N GLY A 48 2.87 -6.77 11.42
CA GLY A 48 3.67 -8.00 11.52
C GLY A 48 4.03 -8.62 10.16
N SER A 49 3.67 -7.95 9.07
CA SER A 49 4.11 -8.32 7.72
C SER A 49 5.58 -7.92 7.55
N PRO A 50 6.46 -8.81 7.07
CA PRO A 50 7.86 -8.44 6.85
C PRO A 50 7.90 -7.32 5.80
N ALA A 51 8.50 -6.18 6.14
CA ALA A 51 8.65 -5.03 5.23
C ALA A 51 9.22 -5.41 3.84
N GLY A 52 9.96 -6.54 3.75
CA GLY A 52 10.46 -7.10 2.50
C GLY A 52 9.40 -7.60 1.51
N GLN A 53 8.20 -8.01 1.96
CA GLN A 53 7.14 -8.48 1.05
C GLN A 53 6.46 -7.34 0.29
N ALA A 54 6.29 -6.19 0.92
CA ALA A 54 5.77 -4.98 0.29
C ALA A 54 6.64 -4.52 -0.89
N GLY A 55 7.96 -4.45 -0.68
CA GLY A 55 8.92 -4.10 -1.74
C GLY A 55 8.91 -5.12 -2.88
N THR A 56 8.74 -6.40 -2.57
CA THR A 56 8.68 -7.48 -3.57
C THR A 56 7.41 -7.40 -4.43
N GLN A 57 6.24 -7.20 -3.82
CA GLN A 57 4.98 -7.03 -4.55
C GLN A 57 5.00 -5.79 -5.45
N LEU A 58 5.57 -4.68 -4.97
CA LEU A 58 5.64 -3.45 -5.76
C LEU A 58 6.64 -3.59 -6.92
N ARG A 59 7.78 -4.27 -6.69
CA ARG A 59 8.72 -4.62 -7.76
C ARG A 59 8.07 -5.51 -8.83
N GLN A 60 7.21 -6.45 -8.44
CA GLN A 60 6.43 -7.27 -9.39
C GLN A 60 5.46 -6.43 -10.22
N LEU A 61 4.78 -5.45 -9.62
CA LEU A 61 3.87 -4.54 -10.34
C LEU A 61 4.61 -3.58 -11.29
N LEU A 62 5.86 -3.23 -10.98
CA LEU A 62 6.71 -2.36 -11.80
C LEU A 62 7.55 -3.12 -12.84
N ASN A 63 7.65 -4.45 -12.74
CA ASN A 63 8.39 -5.27 -13.68
C ASN A 63 7.45 -5.72 -14.84
N PRO A 64 7.85 -5.50 -16.11
CA PRO A 64 7.00 -5.75 -17.28
C PRO A 64 7.00 -7.22 -17.74
N GLU A 65 7.66 -8.15 -17.03
CA GLU A 65 7.74 -9.55 -17.43
C GLU A 65 6.45 -10.31 -17.07
N ARG A 66 5.43 -10.15 -17.93
CA ARG A 66 4.45 -11.20 -18.22
C ARG A 66 3.85 -11.04 -19.61
#